data_AF-A0AAU9VNT4-F1
#
_entry.id   AF-A0AAU9VNT4-F1
#
_cell.length_a   1.000
_cell.length_b   1.000
_cell.length_c   1.000
_cell.angle_alpha   90.00
_cell.angle_beta   90.00
_cell.angle_gamma   90.00
#
_symmetry.space_group_name_H-M   'P 1'
#
loop_
_entity.id
_entity.type
_entity.pdbx_description
1 polymer ?
#
loop_
_entity_poly.entity_id
_entity_poly.type
_entity_poly.pdbx_seq_one_letter_code
_entity_poly.pdbx_strand_id
1 'polypeptide(L)'
;ADDLGYVNSVDETYRLIAEFETRLTTKFSCFKSDKGFRNTGMCTRYLRSKNSFFTGVPFLILGKKVFNCQHGVDRTAGEKRKRKDAKEAGNKDFFFKKRRFLVQDTRKFDCKAQIKMREILFFSENKVVLLMYK
;
A
#
# COMPACT_ATOMS: atom_id res chain seq x y z
N ALA A 1 -15.79 -12.40 -2.60
CA ALA A 1 -15.07 -12.33 -3.89
C ALA A 1 -14.33 -11.02 -3.90
N ASP A 2 -13.02 -11.03 -4.16
CA ASP A 2 -12.29 -9.78 -4.37
C ASP A 2 -12.67 -9.31 -5.79
N ASP A 3 -13.22 -8.10 -5.93
CA ASP A 3 -13.45 -7.49 -7.24
C ASP A 3 -12.10 -7.23 -7.89
N LEU A 4 -11.73 -8.04 -8.88
CA LEU A 4 -10.46 -7.96 -9.61
C LEU A 4 -10.70 -7.29 -10.96
N GLY A 5 -10.11 -6.11 -11.16
CA GLY A 5 -10.09 -5.40 -12.44
C GLY A 5 -8.67 -5.27 -12.99
N TYR A 6 -8.51 -5.38 -14.31
CA TYR A 6 -7.27 -5.07 -15.02
C TYR A 6 -7.34 -3.67 -15.61
N VAL A 7 -6.21 -2.97 -15.58
CA VAL A 7 -6.07 -1.60 -16.07
C VAL A 7 -4.79 -1.53 -16.88
N ASN A 8 -4.81 -0.83 -18.01
CA ASN A 8 -3.68 -0.82 -18.96
C ASN A 8 -2.58 0.17 -18.55
N SER A 9 -2.90 1.14 -17.70
CA SER A 9 -1.92 2.12 -17.22
C SER A 9 -2.02 2.38 -15.72
N VAL A 10 -0.88 2.76 -15.14
CA VAL A 10 -0.82 3.16 -13.73
C VAL A 10 -1.63 4.44 -13.50
N ASP A 11 -1.62 5.37 -14.45
CA ASP A 11 -2.32 6.66 -14.31
C ASP A 11 -3.84 6.49 -14.34
N GLU A 12 -4.35 5.59 -15.17
CA GLU A 12 -5.76 5.18 -15.15
C GLU A 12 -6.15 4.54 -13.82
N THR A 13 -5.26 3.73 -13.22
CA THR A 13 -5.51 3.17 -11.89
C THR A 13 -5.67 4.29 -10.84
N TYR A 14 -4.83 5.33 -10.88
CA TYR A 14 -4.98 6.48 -9.98
C TYR A 14 -6.27 7.26 -10.21
N ARG A 15 -6.73 7.38 -11.46
CA ARG A 15 -8.03 8.01 -11.77
C ARG A 15 -9.19 7.23 -11.14
N LEU A 16 -9.18 5.90 -11.27
CA LEU A 16 -10.20 5.03 -10.66
C LEU A 16 -10.19 5.12 -9.13
N ILE A 17 -9.00 5.17 -8.52
CA ILE A 17 -8.90 5.39 -7.07
C ILE A 17 -9.49 6.75 -6.70
N ALA A 18 -9.15 7.82 -7.41
CA ALA A 18 -9.67 9.16 -7.13
C ALA A 18 -11.19 9.25 -7.28
N GLU A 19 -11.77 8.60 -8.29
CA GLU A 19 -13.20 8.49 -8.48
C GLU A 19 -13.86 7.74 -7.32
N PHE A 20 -13.27 6.61 -6.92
CA PHE A 20 -13.73 5.81 -5.79
C PHE A 20 -13.69 6.59 -4.47
N GLU A 21 -12.60 7.33 -4.22
CA GLU A 21 -12.47 8.22 -3.06
C GLU A 21 -13.52 9.32 -3.04
N THR A 22 -13.83 9.89 -4.21
CA THR A 22 -14.84 10.95 -4.36
C THR A 22 -16.23 10.39 -4.07
N ARG A 23 -16.55 9.21 -4.60
CA ARG A 23 -17.83 8.54 -4.40
C ARG A 23 -18.06 8.12 -2.95
N LEU A 24 -17.03 7.59 -2.29
CA LEU A 24 -17.14 7.08 -0.91
C LEU A 24 -16.71 8.09 0.16
N THR A 25 -16.36 9.32 -0.23
CA THR A 25 -15.87 10.39 0.66
C THR A 25 -14.71 9.96 1.58
N THR A 26 -13.99 8.91 1.20
CA THR A 26 -12.96 8.26 2.02
C THR A 26 -11.66 8.26 1.25
N LYS A 27 -10.60 8.78 1.86
CA LYS A 27 -9.27 8.82 1.26
C LYS A 27 -8.47 7.54 1.53
N PHE A 28 -7.65 7.16 0.56
CA PHE A 28 -6.73 6.04 0.65
C PHE A 28 -5.30 6.54 0.52
N SER A 29 -4.46 6.21 1.50
CA SER A 29 -3.04 6.58 1.48
C SER A 29 -2.16 5.36 1.20
N CYS A 30 -1.13 5.54 0.38
CA CYS A 30 -0.15 4.49 0.11
C CYS A 30 0.67 4.23 1.37
N PHE A 31 0.58 3.01 1.90
CA PHE A 31 1.34 2.62 3.08
C PHE A 31 2.54 1.74 2.73
N LYS A 32 2.39 0.87 1.73
CA LYS A 32 3.44 -0.05 1.32
C LYS A 32 3.60 0.03 -0.19
N SER A 33 4.83 0.26 -0.62
CA SER A 33 5.23 0.20 -2.03
C SER A 33 6.49 -0.65 -2.13
N ASP A 34 6.49 -1.60 -3.04
CA ASP A 34 7.72 -2.30 -3.41
C ASP A 34 8.65 -1.33 -4.16
N LYS A 35 9.96 -1.45 -3.93
CA LYS A 35 10.99 -0.62 -4.59
C LYS A 35 11.00 -0.78 -6.11
N GLY A 36 10.57 -1.94 -6.61
CA GLY A 36 10.49 -2.27 -8.04
C GLY A 36 9.24 -1.76 -8.76
N PHE A 37 8.29 -1.12 -8.06
CA PHE A 37 7.09 -0.57 -8.70
C PHE A 37 7.46 0.58 -9.65
N ARG A 38 7.06 0.49 -10.93
CA ARG A 38 7.54 1.33 -12.06
C ARG A 38 9.03 1.17 -12.43
N ASN A 39 9.74 0.21 -11.84
CA ASN A 39 11.13 -0.07 -12.19
C ASN A 39 11.25 -1.48 -12.78
N THR A 40 11.03 -1.57 -14.09
CA THR A 40 11.02 -2.80 -14.90
C THR A 40 12.33 -3.59 -14.85
N GLY A 41 13.44 -2.99 -14.38
CA GLY A 41 14.75 -3.62 -14.32
C GLY A 41 15.00 -4.52 -13.10
N MET A 42 14.17 -4.47 -12.04
CA MET A 42 14.37 -5.26 -10.82
C MET A 42 13.13 -6.09 -10.44
N CYS A 43 12.78 -7.09 -11.26
CA CYS A 43 11.84 -8.12 -10.84
C CYS A 43 12.56 -9.15 -9.95
N THR A 44 12.36 -9.07 -8.63
CA THR A 44 13.05 -9.97 -7.67
C THR A 44 12.25 -11.21 -7.30
N ARG A 45 10.98 -11.32 -7.71
CA ARG A 45 10.07 -12.37 -7.20
C ARG A 45 9.13 -12.93 -8.26
N TYR A 46 9.45 -14.13 -8.75
CA TYR A 46 8.51 -15.03 -9.41
C TYR A 46 7.47 -15.52 -8.39
N LEU A 47 6.43 -14.73 -8.14
CA LEU A 47 5.36 -15.16 -7.27
C LEU A 47 4.27 -15.87 -8.09
N ARG A 48 4.35 -17.20 -8.14
CA ARG A 48 3.17 -18.03 -8.42
C ARG A 48 2.19 -17.80 -7.28
N SER A 49 1.23 -16.91 -7.48
CA SER A 49 0.20 -16.60 -6.49
C SER A 49 -0.70 -17.83 -6.33
N LYS A 50 -0.71 -18.46 -5.15
CA LYS A 50 -1.53 -19.66 -4.86
C LYS A 50 -3.04 -19.44 -5.10
N ASN A 51 -3.51 -18.18 -5.15
CA ASN A 51 -4.93 -17.81 -5.32
C ASN A 51 -5.17 -16.76 -6.42
N SER A 52 -4.34 -16.67 -7.46
CA SER A 52 -4.71 -15.84 -8.62
C SER A 52 -5.56 -16.64 -9.60
N PHE A 53 -6.67 -16.08 -10.06
CA PHE A 53 -7.39 -16.57 -11.23
C PHE A 53 -6.40 -16.85 -12.36
N PHE A 54 -6.36 -18.09 -12.83
CA PHE A 54 -5.52 -18.49 -13.93
C PHE A 54 -6.23 -18.10 -15.22
N THR A 55 -5.79 -17.02 -15.85
CA THR A 55 -6.34 -16.52 -17.12
C THR A 55 -5.80 -17.29 -18.33
N GLY A 56 -5.07 -18.40 -18.13
CA GLY A 56 -4.43 -19.17 -19.21
C GLY A 56 -3.07 -18.64 -19.66
N VAL A 57 -2.70 -17.40 -19.29
CA VAL A 57 -1.48 -16.74 -19.73
C VAL A 57 -0.51 -16.56 -18.56
N PRO A 58 0.77 -16.99 -18.68
CA PRO A 58 1.75 -16.74 -17.63
C PRO A 58 2.00 -15.24 -17.46
N PHE A 59 2.18 -14.80 -16.22
CA PHE A 59 2.43 -13.41 -15.88
C PHE A 59 3.45 -13.27 -14.74
N LEU A 60 4.16 -12.13 -14.72
CA LEU A 60 5.02 -11.72 -13.62
C LEU A 60 4.39 -10.56 -12.87
N ILE A 61 4.51 -10.57 -11.54
CA ILE A 61 4.17 -9.40 -10.72
C ILE A 61 5.46 -8.60 -10.52
N LEU A 62 5.57 -7.46 -11.21
CA LEU A 62 6.75 -6.58 -11.16
C LEU A 62 6.83 -5.81 -9.83
N GLY A 63 5.68 -5.34 -9.35
CA GLY A 63 5.59 -4.52 -8.15
C GLY A 63 4.23 -4.55 -7.50
N LYS A 64 4.19 -4.15 -6.23
CA LYS A 64 2.96 -4.07 -5.44
C LYS A 64 2.87 -2.74 -4.73
N LYS A 65 1.67 -2.17 -4.71
CA LYS A 65 1.29 -1.05 -3.85
C LYS A 65 0.05 -1.40 -3.05
N VAL A 66 0.08 -1.06 -1.77
CA VAL A 66 -1.05 -1.25 -0.86
C VAL A 66 -1.46 0.10 -0.31
N PHE A 67 -2.71 0.47 -0.59
CA PHE A 67 -3.34 1.66 -0.05
C PHE A 67 -4.29 1.27 1.07
N ASN A 68 -4.19 2.01 2.17
CA ASN A 68 -5.06 1.85 3.32
C ASN A 68 -6.00 3.04 3.42
N CYS A 69 -7.22 2.78 3.89
CA CYS A 69 -8.14 3.85 4.30
C CYS A 69 -7.45 4.81 5.28
N GLN A 70 -7.74 6.11 5.16
CA GLN A 70 -7.27 7.16 6.07
C GLN A 70 -7.63 6.86 7.53
N HIS A 71 -8.78 6.22 7.74
CA HIS A 71 -9.26 5.78 9.04
C HIS A 71 -8.82 4.36 9.43
N GLY A 72 -7.88 3.77 8.68
CA GLY A 72 -7.33 2.45 8.96
C GLY A 72 -6.50 2.39 10.23
N VAL A 73 -5.81 1.27 10.44
CA VAL A 73 -4.93 1.02 11.61
C VAL A 73 -4.02 2.21 11.93
N ASP A 74 -3.99 2.63 13.21
CA ASP A 74 -2.97 3.59 13.68
C ASP A 74 -1.63 2.91 13.98
N ARG A 75 -0.82 2.73 12.94
CA ARG A 75 0.50 2.07 13.10
C ARG A 75 1.50 2.87 13.93
N THR A 76 1.31 4.18 14.08
CA THR A 76 2.16 5.03 14.93
C THR A 76 1.61 5.20 16.34
N ALA A 77 0.53 4.49 16.71
CA ALA A 77 -0.04 4.54 18.06
C ALA A 77 0.99 4.21 19.14
N GLY A 78 1.88 3.24 18.90
CA GLY A 78 2.96 2.88 19.84
C GLY A 78 3.95 4.03 20.06
N GLU A 79 4.36 4.73 19.01
CA GLU A 79 5.24 5.89 19.11
C GLU A 79 4.56 7.07 19.81
N LYS A 80 3.27 7.30 19.53
CA LYS A 80 2.46 8.32 20.21
C LYS A 80 2.36 8.03 21.70
N ARG A 81 2.15 6.77 22.10
CA ARG A 81 2.16 6.33 23.51
C ARG A 81 3.50 6.61 24.16
N LYS A 82 4.61 6.12 23.58
CA LYS A 82 5.98 6.40 24.08
C LYS A 82 6.26 7.90 24.25
N ARG A 83 5.79 8.74 23.33
CA ARG A 83 5.96 10.20 23.41
C ARG A 83 5.10 10.84 24.49
N LYS A 84 3.92 10.28 24.79
CA LYS A 84 3.05 10.71 25.88
C LYS A 84 3.70 10.33 27.22
N ASP A 85 4.12 9.09 27.36
CA ASP A 85 4.78 8.56 28.55
C ASP A 85 6.07 9.35 28.87
N ALA A 86 6.88 9.66 27.84
CA ALA A 86 8.09 10.49 28.00
C ALA A 86 7.81 11.95 28.39
N LYS A 87 6.64 12.51 28.02
CA LYS A 87 6.22 13.85 28.46
C LYS A 87 5.71 13.85 29.89
N GLU A 88 5.06 12.77 30.31
CA GLU A 88 4.53 12.58 31.67
C GLU A 88 5.65 12.27 32.67
N ALA A 89 6.68 11.53 32.25
CA ALA A 89 7.92 11.31 33.00
C ALA A 89 8.87 12.53 33.04
N GLY A 90 8.44 13.69 32.53
CA GLY A 90 9.29 14.86 32.31
C GLY A 90 9.92 15.43 33.58
N ASN A 91 11.26 15.44 33.57
CA ASN A 91 12.15 16.22 34.42
C ASN A 91 11.69 17.70 34.53
N LYS A 92 11.84 18.29 35.72
CA LYS A 92 11.27 19.60 36.14
C LYS A 92 12.01 20.81 35.55
N ASP A 93 12.48 20.75 34.32
CA ASP A 93 13.14 21.90 33.69
C ASP A 93 12.11 22.74 32.93
N PHE A 94 12.10 24.04 33.25
CA PHE A 94 11.15 25.10 32.90
C PHE A 94 11.02 25.36 31.38
N PHE A 95 10.62 24.36 30.60
CA PHE A 95 10.21 24.57 29.22
C PHE A 95 8.79 25.16 29.20
N PHE A 96 8.66 26.39 28.71
CA PHE A 96 7.39 26.99 28.33
C PHE A 96 6.67 26.05 27.35
N LYS A 97 5.73 25.24 27.85
CA LYS A 97 4.84 24.42 27.04
C LYS A 97 3.95 25.38 26.27
N LYS A 98 4.35 25.78 25.05
CA LYS A 98 3.47 26.49 24.12
C LYS A 98 2.14 25.72 24.09
N ARG A 99 1.03 26.37 24.48
CA ARG A 99 -0.32 25.82 24.43
C ARG A 99 -0.67 25.60 22.95
N ARG A 100 -0.18 24.51 22.38
CA ARG A 100 -0.58 24.12 21.04
C ARG A 100 -2.05 23.77 21.11
N PHE A 101 -2.82 24.31 20.18
CA PHE A 101 -4.16 23.85 19.87
C PHE A 101 -4.13 22.31 19.83
N LEU A 102 -4.96 21.66 20.64
CA LEU A 102 -5.12 20.21 20.60
C LEU A 102 -5.66 19.88 19.20
N VAL A 103 -4.75 19.54 18.29
CA VAL A 103 -5.09 18.81 17.06
C VAL A 103 -5.94 17.65 17.54
N GLN A 104 -7.19 17.63 17.10
CA GLN A 104 -8.12 16.56 17.47
C GLN A 104 -7.45 15.22 17.23
N ASP A 105 -7.64 14.29 18.15
CA ASP A 105 -7.19 12.91 17.94
C ASP A 105 -7.74 12.46 16.59
N THR A 106 -6.83 12.26 15.63
CA THR A 106 -7.18 11.68 14.34
C THR A 106 -7.76 10.30 14.64
N ARG A 107 -9.09 10.18 14.65
CA ARG A 107 -9.83 8.95 14.97
C ARG A 107 -9.63 7.95 13.83
N LYS A 108 -8.45 7.34 13.81
CA LYS A 108 -8.21 6.08 13.14
C LYS A 108 -8.97 5.00 13.92
N PHE A 109 -9.98 4.41 13.31
CA PHE A 109 -10.89 3.45 13.94
C PHE A 109 -10.68 2.03 13.41
N ASP A 110 -9.47 1.74 12.92
CA ASP A 110 -9.09 0.41 12.41
C ASP A 110 -9.95 -0.07 11.23
N CYS A 111 -10.22 0.82 10.28
CA CYS A 111 -10.88 0.44 9.03
C CYS A 111 -10.05 -0.59 8.25
N LYS A 112 -10.68 -1.74 7.93
CA LYS A 112 -10.04 -2.85 7.18
C LYS A 112 -9.96 -2.62 5.67
N ALA A 113 -10.61 -1.57 5.14
CA ALA A 113 -10.66 -1.29 3.72
C ALA A 113 -9.24 -1.04 3.16
N GLN A 114 -8.90 -1.77 2.11
CA GLN A 114 -7.59 -1.74 1.46
C GLN A 114 -7.72 -1.90 -0.04
N ILE A 115 -6.92 -1.14 -0.78
CA ILE A 115 -6.77 -1.29 -2.23
C ILE A 115 -5.39 -1.91 -2.48
N LYS A 116 -5.37 -3.07 -3.14
CA LYS A 116 -4.15 -3.80 -3.47
C LYS A 116 -3.86 -3.66 -4.96
N MET A 117 -2.96 -2.75 -5.31
CA MET A 117 -2.50 -2.56 -6.67
C MET A 117 -1.30 -3.48 -6.98
N ARG A 118 -1.32 -4.14 -8.13
CA ARG A 118 -0.23 -4.98 -8.61
C ARG A 118 0.13 -4.58 -10.03
N GLU A 119 1.40 -4.37 -10.27
CA GLU A 119 1.93 -4.18 -11.62
C GLU A 119 2.23 -5.57 -12.19
N ILE A 120 1.57 -5.92 -13.29
CA ILE A 120 1.60 -7.25 -13.87
C ILE A 120 2.11 -7.15 -15.31
N LEU A 121 3.07 -8.01 -15.66
CA LEU A 121 3.54 -8.21 -17.02
C LEU A 121 2.99 -9.52 -17.53
N PHE A 122 2.17 -9.48 -18.57
CA PHE A 122 1.72 -10.69 -19.28
C PHE A 122 2.72 -11.06 -20.37
N PHE A 123 3.02 -12.35 -20.49
CA PHE A 123 3.78 -12.85 -21.63
C PHE A 123 2.79 -13.15 -22.76
N SER A 124 2.61 -12.21 -23.68
CA SER A 124 1.89 -12.51 -24.92
C SER A 124 2.82 -13.29 -25.85
N GLU A 125 2.40 -14.50 -26.21
CA GLU A 125 2.97 -15.41 -27.22
C GLU A 125 4.43 -15.86 -27.04
N ASN A 126 4.57 -16.88 -26.18
CA ASN A 126 5.40 -18.08 -26.33
C ASN A 126 6.76 -17.98 -27.07
N LYS A 127 7.82 -17.68 -26.31
CA LYS A 127 9.11 -18.42 -26.42
C LYS A 127 9.71 -18.60 -25.02
N VAL A 128 9.27 -19.63 -24.31
CA VAL A 128 10.04 -20.13 -23.15
C VAL A 128 11.24 -20.88 -23.73
N VAL A 129 12.39 -20.21 -23.79
CA VAL A 129 13.64 -20.86 -24.18
C VAL A 129 14.16 -21.61 -22.96
N LEU A 130 14.02 -22.94 -22.96
CA LEU A 130 14.59 -23.81 -21.94
C LEU A 130 16.09 -23.96 -22.22
N LEU A 131 16.92 -23.41 -21.34
CA LEU A 131 18.35 -23.71 -21.30
C LEU A 131 18.58 -24.84 -20.31
N MET A 132 18.94 -26.01 -20.83
CA MET A 132 19.47 -27.11 -20.03
C MET A 132 21.00 -26.98 -20.01
N TYR A 133 21.57 -26.90 -18.82
CA TYR A 133 23.01 -27.09 -18.63
C TYR A 133 23.24 -28.53 -18.19
N LYS A 134 24.32 -29.13 -18.70
CA LYS A 134 24.79 -30.47 -18.32
C LYS A 134 25.64 -30.38 -17.05
#